data_AF-A0A7L4DKU5-F1
#
_entry.id   AF-A0A7L4DKU5-F1
#
_cell.length_a   1.000
_cell.length_b   1.000
_cell.length_c   1.000
_cell.angle_alpha   90.00
_cell.angle_beta   90.00
_cell.angle_gamma   90.00
#
_symmetry.space_group_name_H-M   'P 1'
#
loop_
_entity.id
_entity.type
_entity.pdbx_description
1 polymer ?
#
loop_
_entity_poly.entity_id
_entity_poly.type
_entity_poly.pdbx_seq_one_letter_code
_entity_poly.pdbx_strand_id
1 'polypeptide(L)'
;CQNGGTAVGEGCACPPGYVGARCQTFNPGGLCHNGGTAVGTSCYCPPGFRGHLCQLPDPASACRNGATPFGTACVCPPGFHGDLCQYPEELHSFECRNGGVANLTECLCPPGFSGPTCENVEATDACAQGSTAVGNVCVCPPGWGGPRCAT
;
A
#
# COMPACT_ATOMS: atom_id res chain seq x y z
N CYS A 1 -20.06 36.80 30.38
CA CYS A 1 -18.98 35.81 30.19
C CYS A 1 -18.77 35.59 28.70
N GLN A 2 -17.57 35.22 28.25
CA GLN A 2 -17.26 34.94 26.83
C GLN A 2 -17.29 33.43 26.56
N ASN A 3 -17.25 33.05 25.28
CA ASN A 3 -17.08 31.66 24.82
C ASN A 3 -18.04 30.63 25.44
N GLY A 4 -19.29 31.04 25.70
CA GLY A 4 -20.32 30.17 26.28
C GLY A 4 -20.25 29.99 27.80
N GLY A 5 -19.45 30.79 28.51
CA GLY A 5 -19.46 30.80 29.98
C GLY A 5 -20.77 31.29 30.58
N THR A 6 -21.11 30.76 31.75
CA THR A 6 -22.33 31.11 32.50
C THR A 6 -22.00 32.13 33.57
N ALA A 7 -22.81 33.18 33.70
CA ALA A 7 -22.64 34.17 34.77
C ALA A 7 -23.02 33.54 36.12
N VAL A 8 -22.13 33.63 37.11
CA VAL A 8 -22.36 33.11 38.46
C VAL A 8 -21.87 34.15 39.47
N GLY A 9 -22.82 34.81 40.14
CA GLY A 9 -22.52 35.97 40.98
C GLY A 9 -21.89 37.11 40.17
N GLU A 10 -20.79 37.67 40.67
CA GLU A 10 -19.99 38.69 39.95
C GLU A 10 -18.95 38.07 38.98
N GLY A 11 -18.86 36.74 38.92
CA GLY A 11 -17.89 36.01 38.12
C GLY A 11 -18.50 35.21 36.97
N CYS A 12 -17.64 34.41 36.33
CA CYS A 12 -18.01 33.53 35.24
C CYS A 12 -17.59 32.09 35.53
N ALA A 13 -18.53 31.15 35.42
CA ALA A 13 -18.22 29.73 35.32
C ALA A 13 -17.87 29.40 33.87
N CYS A 14 -16.64 28.94 33.64
CA CYS A 14 -16.14 28.68 32.30
C CYS A 14 -16.44 27.25 31.82
N PRO A 15 -16.78 27.08 30.54
CA PRO A 15 -16.90 25.75 29.96
C PRO A 15 -15.52 25.09 29.86
N PRO A 16 -15.47 23.76 29.68
CA PRO A 16 -14.22 23.05 29.46
C PRO A 16 -13.40 23.68 28.33
N GLY A 17 -12.09 23.82 28.54
CA GLY A 17 -11.20 24.42 27.55
C GLY A 17 -11.07 25.94 27.64
N TYR A 18 -11.78 26.62 28.55
CA TYR A 18 -11.67 28.07 28.73
C TYR A 18 -11.39 28.46 30.18
N VAL A 19 -10.55 29.47 30.35
CA VAL A 19 -10.10 30.00 31.64
C VAL A 19 -10.07 31.53 31.65
N GLY A 20 -9.88 32.10 32.83
CA GLY A 20 -9.83 33.55 33.06
C GLY A 20 -11.14 34.11 33.61
N ALA A 21 -11.09 35.32 34.17
CA ALA A 21 -12.22 35.94 34.88
C ALA A 21 -13.50 36.08 34.05
N ARG A 22 -13.38 36.14 32.72
CA ARG A 22 -14.50 36.22 31.78
C ARG A 22 -14.50 35.07 30.76
N CYS A 23 -13.75 33.99 31.00
CA CYS A 23 -13.59 32.86 30.08
C CYS A 23 -13.01 33.26 28.70
N GLN A 24 -12.16 34.29 28.70
CA GLN A 24 -11.60 34.89 27.47
C GLN A 24 -10.43 34.10 26.89
N THR A 25 -9.78 33.25 27.68
CA THR A 25 -8.57 32.53 27.26
C THR A 25 -8.90 31.07 27.04
N PHE A 26 -8.64 30.56 25.84
CA PHE A 26 -8.67 29.12 25.58
C PHE A 26 -7.46 28.46 26.25
N ASN A 27 -7.71 27.51 27.14
CA ASN A 27 -6.70 26.64 27.71
C ASN A 27 -7.22 25.21 27.56
N PRO A 28 -6.66 24.42 26.63
CA PRO A 28 -7.17 23.10 26.32
C PRO A 28 -7.14 22.14 27.52
N GLY A 29 -6.40 22.42 28.60
CA GLY A 29 -6.63 21.84 29.93
C GLY A 29 -7.15 20.39 29.98
N GLY A 30 -6.38 19.43 29.46
CA GLY A 30 -6.74 18.00 29.45
C GLY A 30 -7.64 17.53 28.29
N LEU A 31 -8.04 18.41 27.38
CA LEU A 31 -8.82 18.10 26.18
C LEU A 31 -7.97 17.59 25.00
N CYS A 32 -6.64 17.52 25.16
CA CYS A 32 -5.79 16.94 24.13
C CYS A 32 -6.04 15.43 24.04
N HIS A 33 -6.43 14.95 22.86
CA HIS A 33 -6.70 13.54 22.61
C HIS A 33 -5.42 12.77 22.29
N ASN A 34 -5.52 11.44 22.29
CA ASN A 34 -4.48 10.51 21.82
C ASN A 34 -3.09 10.71 22.47
N GLY A 35 -3.06 11.13 23.73
CA GLY A 35 -1.80 11.38 24.46
C GLY A 35 -1.14 12.73 24.15
N GLY A 36 -1.86 13.66 23.50
CA GLY A 36 -1.39 15.03 23.31
C GLY A 36 -1.12 15.76 24.62
N THR A 37 -0.09 16.62 24.62
CA THR A 37 0.28 17.42 25.80
C THR A 37 -0.18 18.87 25.62
N ALA A 38 -0.91 19.40 26.59
CA ALA A 38 -1.34 20.80 26.56
C ALA A 38 -0.17 21.73 26.91
N VAL A 39 0.13 22.68 26.02
CA VAL A 39 1.15 23.72 26.23
C VAL A 39 0.55 25.08 25.89
N GLY A 40 0.29 25.87 26.93
CA GLY A 40 -0.38 27.17 26.78
C GLY A 40 -1.81 27.03 26.24
N THR A 41 -2.05 27.55 25.04
CA THR A 41 -3.36 27.52 24.37
C THR A 41 -3.47 26.45 23.28
N SER A 42 -2.46 25.59 23.13
CA SER A 42 -2.39 24.59 22.05
C SER A 42 -2.07 23.19 22.59
N CYS A 43 -2.44 22.16 21.82
CA CYS A 43 -2.01 20.78 22.08
C CYS A 43 -0.81 20.44 21.20
N TYR A 44 0.23 19.86 21.81
CA TYR A 44 1.33 19.23 21.09
C TYR A 44 1.01 17.76 20.87
N CYS A 45 0.94 17.34 19.61
CA CYS A 45 0.50 16.00 19.24
C CYS A 45 1.65 15.00 19.18
N PRO A 46 1.45 13.78 19.68
CA PRO A 46 2.42 12.71 19.47
C PRO A 46 2.45 12.28 18.00
N PRO A 47 3.51 11.58 17.56
CA PRO A 47 3.60 11.06 16.21
C PRO A 47 2.35 10.26 15.82
N GLY A 48 1.82 10.55 14.63
CA GLY A 48 0.62 9.89 14.12
C GLY A 48 -0.70 10.55 14.43
N PHE A 49 -0.68 11.72 15.09
CA PHE A 49 -1.89 12.51 15.32
C PHE A 49 -1.69 13.98 14.97
N ARG A 50 -2.77 14.64 14.57
CA ARG A 50 -2.82 16.04 14.18
C ARG A 50 -4.17 16.69 14.55
N GLY A 51 -4.29 17.98 14.27
CA GLY A 51 -5.46 18.79 14.60
C GLY A 51 -5.28 19.54 15.93
N HIS A 52 -6.13 20.55 16.16
CA HIS A 52 -5.96 21.48 17.30
C HIS A 52 -5.97 20.82 18.69
N LEU A 53 -6.57 19.63 18.80
CA LEU A 53 -6.68 18.83 20.02
C LEU A 53 -6.11 17.41 19.79
N CYS A 54 -5.31 17.21 18.74
CA CYS A 54 -4.76 15.90 18.37
C CYS A 54 -5.83 14.83 18.12
N GLN A 55 -7.02 15.26 17.69
CA GLN A 55 -8.17 14.39 17.52
C GLN A 55 -8.18 13.64 16.18
N LEU A 56 -7.35 14.06 15.23
CA LEU A 56 -7.29 13.46 13.90
C LEU A 56 -6.05 12.58 13.79
N PRO A 57 -6.12 11.41 13.15
CA PRO A 57 -4.93 10.67 12.76
C PRO A 57 -4.15 11.47 11.71
N ASP A 58 -2.83 11.39 11.79
CA ASP A 58 -1.94 11.96 10.80
C ASP A 58 -1.81 11.00 9.61
N PRO A 59 -2.30 11.34 8.40
CA PRO A 59 -2.15 10.49 7.23
C PRO A 59 -0.68 10.19 6.91
N ALA A 60 0.24 11.09 7.29
CA ALA A 60 1.68 10.86 7.14
C ALA A 60 2.19 9.64 7.92
N SER A 61 1.59 9.32 9.06
CA SER A 61 1.95 8.14 9.85
C SER A 61 1.41 6.83 9.30
N ALA A 62 0.53 6.88 8.31
CA ALA A 62 0.03 5.68 7.66
C ALA A 62 1.04 5.10 6.66
N CYS A 63 2.02 5.90 6.23
CA CYS A 63 3.10 5.47 5.33
C CYS A 63 3.93 4.34 5.96
N ARG A 64 4.16 3.26 5.21
CA ARG A 64 4.88 2.07 5.67
C ARG A 64 6.25 1.93 5.02
N ASN A 65 7.03 0.98 5.52
CA ASN A 65 8.26 0.51 4.88
C ASN A 65 9.31 1.61 4.62
N GLY A 66 9.39 2.61 5.51
CA GLY A 66 10.35 3.72 5.38
C GLY A 66 9.95 4.81 4.39
N ALA A 67 8.68 4.82 3.95
CA ALA A 67 8.18 5.85 3.06
C ALA A 67 8.16 7.25 3.69
N THR A 68 8.43 8.25 2.86
CA THR A 68 8.46 9.66 3.28
C THR A 68 7.08 10.27 3.06
N PRO A 69 6.42 10.80 4.10
CA PRO A 69 5.11 11.41 3.93
C PRO A 69 5.18 12.74 3.17
N PHE A 70 4.22 12.96 2.28
CA PHE A 70 4.05 14.18 1.50
C PHE A 70 2.58 14.61 1.51
N GLY A 71 2.22 15.48 2.45
CA GLY A 71 0.84 15.89 2.67
C GLY A 71 -0.03 14.71 3.15
N THR A 72 -0.99 14.29 2.33
CA THR A 72 -1.84 13.11 2.59
C THR A 72 -1.39 11.85 1.84
N ALA A 73 -0.32 11.94 1.07
CA ALA A 73 0.23 10.84 0.26
C ALA A 73 1.59 10.38 0.80
N CYS A 74 2.05 9.21 0.34
CA CYS A 74 3.35 8.64 0.70
C CYS A 74 4.27 8.59 -0.52
N VAL A 75 5.53 9.00 -0.35
CA VAL A 75 6.59 8.80 -1.33
C VAL A 75 7.29 7.48 -0.99
N CYS A 76 7.11 6.48 -1.86
CA CYS A 76 7.63 5.14 -1.61
C CYS A 76 9.13 5.04 -1.90
N PRO A 77 9.89 4.34 -1.04
CA PRO A 77 11.27 3.99 -1.34
C PRO A 77 11.31 2.96 -2.48
N PRO A 78 12.46 2.82 -3.18
CA PRO A 78 12.63 1.80 -4.22
C PRO A 78 12.28 0.42 -3.69
N GLY A 79 11.56 -0.38 -4.48
CA GLY A 79 11.14 -1.71 -4.08
C GLY A 79 9.85 -1.75 -3.26
N PHE A 80 9.06 -0.67 -3.22
CA PHE A 80 7.75 -0.62 -2.57
C PHE A 80 6.74 0.23 -3.36
N HIS A 81 5.46 -0.15 -3.30
CA HIS A 81 4.36 0.55 -3.97
C HIS A 81 3.03 0.48 -3.19
N GLY A 82 2.01 1.17 -3.72
CA GLY A 82 0.69 1.37 -3.09
C GLY A 82 0.57 2.72 -2.38
N ASP A 83 -0.66 3.13 -2.05
CA ASP A 83 -0.94 4.47 -1.49
C ASP A 83 -0.20 4.76 -0.18
N LEU A 84 0.07 3.70 0.60
CA LEU A 84 0.81 3.75 1.86
C LEU A 84 2.16 3.04 1.77
N CYS A 85 2.63 2.73 0.56
CA CYS A 85 3.86 1.97 0.29
C CYS A 85 3.89 0.62 1.01
N GLN A 86 2.71 0.01 1.17
CA GLN A 86 2.51 -1.20 1.96
C GLN A 86 2.93 -2.48 1.23
N TYR A 87 3.05 -2.44 -0.10
CA TYR A 87 3.38 -3.60 -0.90
C TYR A 87 4.86 -3.54 -1.29
N PRO A 88 5.67 -4.56 -1.01
CA PRO A 88 6.97 -4.69 -1.64
C PRO A 88 6.76 -4.85 -3.14
N GLU A 89 7.57 -4.17 -3.93
CA GLU A 89 7.78 -4.47 -5.34
C GLU A 89 8.53 -5.80 -5.33
N GLU A 90 7.77 -6.90 -5.36
CA GLU A 90 8.33 -8.22 -5.56
C GLU A 90 9.13 -8.14 -6.86
N LEU A 91 10.47 -8.14 -6.75
CA LEU A 91 11.36 -8.50 -7.84
C LEU A 91 11.03 -9.95 -8.17
N HIS A 92 9.94 -10.15 -8.90
CA HIS A 92 9.71 -11.39 -9.57
C HIS A 92 10.80 -11.44 -10.65
N SER A 93 11.95 -12.03 -10.30
CA SER A 93 12.69 -12.78 -11.30
C SER A 93 11.76 -13.91 -11.71
N PHE A 94 10.79 -13.60 -12.56
CA PHE A 94 10.00 -14.60 -13.24
C PHE A 94 11.00 -15.33 -14.14
N GLU A 95 11.54 -16.44 -13.64
CA GLU A 95 12.30 -17.38 -14.44
C GLU A 95 11.31 -18.06 -15.38
N CYS A 96 10.94 -17.38 -16.45
CA CYS A 96 10.07 -17.95 -17.47
C CYS A 96 10.79 -19.15 -18.10
N ARG A 97 10.20 -20.31 -17.95
CA ARG A 97 10.71 -21.58 -18.49
C ARG A 97 10.24 -21.75 -19.93
N ASN A 98 10.83 -22.72 -20.63
CA ASN A 98 10.37 -23.16 -21.94
C ASN A 98 10.25 -22.04 -23.00
N GLY A 99 11.11 -21.02 -22.93
CA GLY A 99 11.12 -19.90 -23.87
C GLY A 99 10.06 -18.83 -23.61
N GLY A 100 9.43 -18.81 -22.43
CA GLY A 100 8.52 -17.74 -22.02
C GLY A 100 9.23 -16.38 -21.89
N VAL A 101 8.50 -15.31 -22.18
CA VAL A 101 9.01 -13.93 -22.09
C VAL A 101 8.44 -13.27 -20.83
N ALA A 102 9.32 -12.73 -19.98
CA ALA A 102 8.89 -12.01 -18.79
C ALA A 102 8.20 -10.70 -19.18
N ASN A 103 6.98 -10.49 -18.68
CA ASN A 103 6.20 -9.27 -18.88
C ASN A 103 5.64 -8.76 -17.56
N LEU A 104 6.38 -7.85 -16.90
CA LEU A 104 6.09 -7.08 -15.67
C LEU A 104 5.47 -7.84 -14.48
N THR A 105 4.36 -8.55 -14.67
CA THR A 105 3.60 -9.31 -13.66
C THR A 105 3.41 -10.79 -14.02
N GLU A 106 3.78 -11.25 -15.22
CA GLU A 106 3.56 -12.64 -15.66
C GLU A 106 4.55 -13.10 -16.74
N CYS A 107 4.64 -14.42 -16.96
CA CYS A 107 5.32 -14.98 -18.13
C CYS A 107 4.35 -15.12 -19.31
N LEU A 108 4.70 -14.53 -20.45
CA LEU A 108 4.02 -14.79 -21.72
C LEU A 108 4.48 -16.15 -22.26
N CYS A 109 3.61 -17.14 -22.18
CA CYS A 109 3.95 -18.50 -22.58
C CYS A 109 3.79 -18.72 -24.10
N PRO A 110 4.80 -19.34 -24.75
CA PRO A 110 4.65 -19.76 -26.14
C PRO A 110 3.53 -20.82 -26.27
N PRO A 111 2.93 -20.97 -27.46
CA PRO A 111 1.88 -21.95 -27.69
C PRO A 111 2.30 -23.34 -27.22
N GLY A 112 1.42 -24.04 -26.48
CA GLY A 112 1.69 -25.37 -25.92
C GLY A 112 2.29 -25.38 -24.52
N PHE A 113 2.52 -24.20 -23.92
CA PHE A 113 2.94 -24.07 -22.53
C PHE A 113 1.98 -23.17 -21.74
N SER A 114 1.84 -23.46 -20.44
CA SER A 114 0.98 -22.69 -19.54
C SER A 114 1.55 -22.66 -18.12
N GLY A 115 0.88 -21.93 -17.23
CA GLY A 115 1.31 -21.72 -15.85
C GLY A 115 2.06 -20.40 -15.64
N PRO A 116 2.18 -19.93 -14.39
CA PRO A 116 2.80 -18.65 -14.04
C PRO A 116 4.26 -18.50 -14.50
N THR A 117 4.97 -19.63 -14.72
CA THR A 117 6.35 -19.65 -15.23
C THR A 117 6.50 -20.43 -16.53
N CYS A 118 5.39 -20.73 -17.23
CA CYS A 118 5.36 -21.59 -18.42
C CYS A 118 5.89 -23.01 -18.16
N GLU A 119 5.71 -23.51 -16.95
CA GLU A 119 6.20 -24.81 -16.51
C GLU A 119 5.35 -25.99 -16.98
N ASN A 120 4.07 -25.74 -17.30
CA ASN A 120 3.14 -26.78 -17.71
C ASN A 120 3.22 -26.97 -19.22
N VAL A 121 3.28 -28.22 -19.66
CA VAL A 121 3.13 -28.60 -21.06
C VAL A 121 1.65 -28.89 -21.29
N GLU A 122 0.99 -28.10 -22.13
CA GLU A 122 -0.39 -28.34 -22.50
C GLU A 122 -0.44 -29.56 -23.43
N ALA A 123 -0.92 -30.68 -22.90
CA ALA A 123 -1.08 -31.91 -23.67
C ALA A 123 -2.09 -31.67 -24.80
N THR A 124 -1.63 -31.80 -26.05
CA THR A 124 -2.53 -31.86 -27.21
C THR A 124 -2.19 -33.08 -28.04
N ASP A 125 -3.18 -33.94 -28.27
CA ASP A 125 -3.06 -35.34 -28.71
C ASP A 125 -2.53 -35.58 -30.14
N ALA A 126 -1.84 -34.63 -30.78
CA ALA A 126 -1.23 -34.91 -32.07
C ALA A 126 -0.01 -34.03 -32.37
N CYS A 127 1.16 -34.66 -32.39
CA CYS A 127 2.33 -34.14 -33.08
C CYS A 127 2.08 -34.10 -34.60
N ALA A 128 2.75 -33.20 -35.33
CA ALA A 128 2.61 -33.09 -36.79
C ALA A 128 3.04 -34.38 -37.50
N GLN A 129 2.51 -34.60 -38.71
CA GLN A 129 2.82 -35.80 -39.50
C GLN A 129 4.34 -35.93 -39.73
N GLY A 130 4.91 -37.06 -39.31
CA GLY A 130 6.34 -37.35 -39.42
C GLY A 130 7.17 -37.03 -38.17
N SER A 131 6.56 -36.58 -37.08
CA SER A 131 7.23 -36.41 -35.78
C SER A 131 6.97 -37.57 -34.83
N THR A 132 7.89 -37.79 -33.88
CA THR A 132 7.81 -38.90 -32.91
C THR A 132 7.32 -38.39 -31.56
N ALA A 133 6.24 -38.96 -31.05
CA ALA A 133 5.76 -38.67 -29.69
C ALA A 133 6.54 -39.52 -28.67
N VAL A 134 7.14 -38.86 -27.67
CA VAL A 134 7.73 -39.51 -26.50
C VAL A 134 7.05 -38.96 -25.26
N GLY A 135 6.03 -39.68 -24.77
CA GLY A 135 5.12 -39.16 -23.75
C GLY A 135 4.29 -37.99 -24.28
N ASN A 136 4.31 -36.85 -23.59
CA ASN A 136 3.62 -35.60 -23.98
C ASN A 136 4.50 -34.66 -24.83
N VAL A 137 5.69 -35.11 -25.26
CA VAL A 137 6.67 -34.29 -25.98
C VAL A 137 6.81 -34.79 -27.42
N CYS A 138 6.72 -33.87 -28.38
CA CYS A 138 6.96 -34.15 -29.80
C CYS A 138 8.44 -33.93 -30.14
N VAL A 139 9.07 -34.96 -30.71
CA VAL A 139 10.43 -34.90 -31.25
C VAL A 139 10.34 -34.51 -32.72
N CYS A 140 10.90 -33.34 -33.06
CA CYS A 140 10.73 -32.75 -34.37
C CYS A 140 11.80 -33.22 -35.38
N PRO A 141 11.41 -33.51 -36.63
CA PRO A 141 12.36 -33.72 -37.71
C PRO A 141 13.11 -32.40 -38.05
N PRO A 142 14.28 -32.50 -38.70
CA PRO A 142 15.05 -31.31 -39.09
C PRO A 142 14.22 -30.32 -39.90
N GLY A 143 14.25 -29.05 -39.50
CA GLY A 143 13.48 -27.97 -40.14
C GLY A 143 12.08 -27.75 -39.57
N TRP A 144 11.69 -28.49 -38.53
CA TRP A 144 10.43 -28.32 -37.80
C TRP A 144 10.70 -28.00 -36.32
N GLY A 145 9.84 -27.19 -35.73
CA GLY A 145 9.90 -26.73 -34.34
C GLY A 145 8.53 -26.53 -33.71
N GLY A 146 8.54 -26.05 -32.47
CA GLY A 146 7.35 -25.92 -31.64
C GLY A 146 6.92 -27.23 -30.99
N PRO A 147 6.04 -27.19 -29.97
CA PRO A 147 5.68 -28.37 -29.17
C PRO A 147 4.87 -29.42 -29.94
N ARG A 148 4.43 -29.09 -31.17
CA ARG A 148 3.75 -30.01 -32.09
C ARG A 148 4.54 -30.28 -33.36
N CYS A 149 5.75 -29.73 -33.51
CA CYS A 149 6.54 -29.84 -34.74
C CYS A 149 5.76 -29.36 -35.97
N ALA A 150 5.04 -28.23 -35.86
CA ALA A 150 4.12 -27.72 -36.87
C ALA A 150 4.50 -26.34 -37.44
N THR A 151 5.64 -25.79 -37.00
CA THR A 151 6.23 -24.52 -37.45
C THR A 151 7.65 -24.76 -37.92
#